data_AF-A0A146KYT3-F1
#
_entry.id   AF-A0A146KYT3-F1
#
_cell.length_a   1.000
_cell.length_b   1.000
_cell.length_c   1.000
_cell.angle_alpha   90.00
_cell.angle_beta   90.00
_cell.angle_gamma   90.00
#
_symmetry.space_group_name_H-M   'P 1'
#
loop_
_entity.id
_entity.type
_entity.pdbx_description
1 polymer ?
#
loop_
_entity_poly.entity_id
_entity_poly.type
_entity_poly.pdbx_seq_one_letter_code
_entity_poly.pdbx_strand_id
1 'polypeptide(L)'
;LQTVENYVHIDITRVFNNALLQQTQQLDSHGEKTVAALYTQWYSDVLLRRVSAGSICFSMNQKAFVSLTAEGAIPFNAEEFSDMNELRALAELIGPYGMKLLNETLMWHIASQVQELKKLVASNKDVLVALRTNFDKPEIMKEQFKKLLYVDNVLQRMTIIGVILCFRQLAQEALVDVLEERIPFLLTSILDFCQHMPAGDTSVVSEMASAAGLTCKVDPTLATQLKNQKSEVEEDEHLLACLLMVFIAVSIPKLARNDVSFYKASLEGHANNIHCMASAINNIFGALFTICGQGDIEDRMKEFLALASSSLLRLGQEADKEITKHRESVYLLLDLIVQESPFLTMDLLESCFPYALIRNAYHAVYKQENSQT
;
A
#
# COMPACT_ATOMS: atom_id res chain seq x y z
N LEU A 1 -24.35 23.58 -23.24
CA LEU A 1 -23.60 24.84 -22.98
C LEU A 1 -22.80 25.29 -24.19
N GLN A 2 -22.01 24.42 -24.83
CA GLN A 2 -21.21 24.80 -26.01
C GLN A 2 -22.04 25.33 -27.19
N THR A 3 -23.27 24.85 -27.37
CA THR A 3 -24.20 25.36 -28.39
C THR A 3 -24.67 26.81 -28.16
N VAL A 4 -24.45 27.39 -26.96
CA VAL A 4 -24.85 28.76 -26.62
C VAL A 4 -24.04 29.80 -27.40
N GLU A 5 -22.79 29.48 -27.78
CA GLU A 5 -21.94 30.36 -28.61
C GLU A 5 -22.59 30.70 -29.96
N ASN A 6 -23.44 29.81 -30.48
CA ASN A 6 -24.16 30.02 -31.74
C ASN A 6 -25.28 31.07 -31.63
N TYR A 7 -25.74 31.35 -30.41
CA TYR A 7 -26.88 32.23 -30.15
C TYR A 7 -26.48 33.51 -29.44
N VAL A 8 -25.35 33.51 -28.72
CA VAL A 8 -24.86 34.64 -27.92
C VAL A 8 -23.34 34.74 -28.05
N HIS A 9 -22.80 35.95 -28.26
CA HIS A 9 -21.37 36.22 -28.26
C HIS A 9 -20.74 36.11 -26.86
N ILE A 10 -20.64 34.88 -26.35
CA ILE A 10 -19.98 34.52 -25.09
C ILE A 10 -18.94 33.46 -25.41
N ASP A 11 -17.75 33.59 -24.83
CA ASP A 11 -16.70 32.56 -24.88
C ASP A 11 -16.99 31.50 -23.80
N ILE A 12 -17.61 30.39 -24.21
CA ILE A 12 -17.96 29.28 -23.33
C ILE A 12 -16.71 28.50 -22.92
N THR A 13 -15.65 28.52 -23.74
CA THR A 13 -14.37 27.88 -23.40
C THR A 13 -13.77 28.49 -22.14
N ARG A 14 -13.78 29.82 -22.02
CA ARG A 14 -13.32 30.50 -20.80
C ARG A 14 -14.19 30.20 -19.58
N VAL A 15 -15.50 30.04 -19.77
CA VAL A 15 -16.43 29.64 -18.69
C VAL A 15 -16.09 28.23 -18.20
N PHE A 16 -15.89 27.27 -19.10
CA PHE A 16 -15.48 25.92 -18.73
C PHE A 16 -14.14 25.89 -18.02
N ASN A 17 -13.12 26.60 -18.54
CA ASN A 17 -11.81 26.65 -17.91
C ASN A 17 -11.89 27.21 -16.49
N ASN A 18 -12.66 28.28 -16.26
CA ASN A 18 -12.81 28.84 -14.93
C ASN A 18 -13.58 27.89 -13.99
N ALA A 19 -14.71 27.34 -14.43
CA ALA A 19 -15.56 26.53 -13.58
C ALA A 19 -14.91 25.17 -13.26
N LEU A 20 -14.42 24.45 -14.28
CA LEU A 20 -13.86 23.10 -14.11
C LEU A 20 -12.53 23.13 -13.36
N LEU A 21 -11.65 24.10 -13.65
CA LEU A 21 -10.37 24.21 -12.95
C LEU A 21 -10.54 24.54 -11.47
N GLN A 22 -11.56 25.31 -11.10
CA GLN A 22 -11.88 25.51 -9.68
C GLN A 22 -12.32 24.21 -9.00
N GLN A 23 -13.07 23.35 -9.70
CA GLN A 23 -13.54 22.08 -9.13
C GLN A 23 -12.42 21.06 -8.87
N THR A 24 -11.21 21.28 -9.40
CA THR A 24 -10.04 20.44 -9.11
C THR A 24 -9.31 20.83 -7.82
N GLN A 25 -9.61 21.99 -7.23
CA GLN A 25 -8.99 22.49 -6.00
C GLN A 25 -9.74 21.99 -4.77
N GLN A 26 -9.25 22.23 -3.55
CA GLN A 26 -9.99 21.87 -2.33
C GLN A 26 -11.23 22.77 -2.10
N LEU A 27 -11.11 24.05 -2.41
CA LEU A 27 -12.17 25.06 -2.28
C LEU A 27 -12.29 25.84 -3.58
N ASP A 28 -13.51 26.26 -3.92
CA ASP A 28 -13.76 27.14 -5.06
C ASP A 28 -13.41 28.61 -4.74
N SER A 29 -13.62 29.52 -5.69
CA SER A 29 -13.35 30.96 -5.47
C SER A 29 -14.24 31.62 -4.41
N HIS A 30 -15.32 30.97 -3.98
CA HIS A 30 -16.24 31.44 -2.96
C HIS A 30 -15.98 30.79 -1.59
N GLY A 31 -15.02 29.86 -1.50
CA GLY A 31 -14.71 29.13 -0.27
C GLY A 31 -15.60 27.90 -0.04
N GLU A 32 -16.37 27.46 -1.03
CA GLU A 32 -17.21 26.27 -0.97
C GLU A 32 -16.43 25.01 -1.33
N LYS A 33 -16.84 23.86 -0.79
CA LYS A 33 -16.21 22.57 -1.11
C LYS A 33 -16.48 22.19 -2.56
N THR A 34 -15.42 21.81 -3.25
CA THR A 34 -15.47 21.35 -4.63
C THR A 34 -15.76 19.85 -4.72
N VAL A 35 -16.00 19.40 -5.95
CA VAL A 35 -16.09 17.98 -6.29
C VAL A 35 -14.83 17.21 -5.86
N ALA A 36 -13.63 17.75 -6.09
CA ALA A 36 -12.38 17.10 -5.67
C ALA A 36 -12.33 16.90 -4.14
N ALA A 37 -12.72 17.88 -3.35
CA ALA A 37 -12.75 17.76 -1.89
C ALA A 37 -13.80 16.75 -1.41
N LEU A 38 -14.98 16.73 -2.03
CA LEU A 38 -16.07 15.82 -1.67
C LEU A 38 -15.72 14.36 -1.94
N TYR A 39 -15.20 14.04 -3.13
CA TYR A 39 -14.76 12.68 -3.44
C TYR A 39 -13.56 12.25 -2.60
N THR A 40 -12.58 13.15 -2.38
CA THR A 40 -11.45 12.87 -1.49
C THR A 40 -11.91 12.48 -0.09
N GLN A 41 -12.85 13.23 0.47
CA GLN A 41 -13.44 12.92 1.77
C GLN A 41 -14.21 11.60 1.74
N TRP A 42 -15.00 11.35 0.70
CA TRP A 42 -15.79 10.13 0.58
C TRP A 42 -14.93 8.86 0.49
N TYR A 43 -13.89 8.85 -0.36
CA TYR A 43 -12.97 7.72 -0.48
C TYR A 43 -12.23 7.45 0.83
N SER A 44 -11.76 8.50 1.51
CA SER A 44 -11.03 8.34 2.77
C SER A 44 -11.91 7.91 3.94
N ASP A 45 -12.98 8.67 4.22
CA ASP A 45 -13.78 8.52 5.43
C ASP A 45 -14.84 7.42 5.33
N VAL A 46 -15.26 7.08 4.11
CA VAL A 46 -16.37 6.14 3.88
C VAL A 46 -15.86 4.84 3.28
N LEU A 47 -15.21 4.87 2.11
CA LEU A 47 -14.78 3.63 1.43
C LEU A 47 -13.64 2.95 2.21
N LEU A 48 -12.49 3.61 2.37
CA LEU A 48 -11.31 3.02 3.01
C LEU A 48 -11.54 2.67 4.50
N ARG A 49 -12.39 3.43 5.18
CA ARG A 49 -12.82 3.12 6.55
C ARG A 49 -13.60 1.81 6.64
N ARG A 50 -14.44 1.50 5.65
CA ARG A 50 -15.18 0.23 5.58
C ARG A 50 -14.31 -0.95 5.14
N VAL A 51 -13.32 -0.70 4.27
CA VAL A 51 -12.28 -1.70 3.98
C VAL A 51 -11.55 -2.08 5.26
N SER A 52 -11.19 -1.09 6.08
CA SER A 52 -10.54 -1.31 7.37
C SER A 52 -11.42 -2.05 8.40
N ALA A 53 -12.75 -2.00 8.23
CA ALA A 53 -13.72 -2.75 9.04
C ALA A 53 -13.89 -4.21 8.59
N GLY A 54 -13.25 -4.61 7.48
CA GLY A 54 -13.27 -5.99 6.96
C GLY A 54 -14.46 -6.34 6.08
N SER A 55 -15.27 -5.35 5.66
CA SER A 55 -16.45 -5.60 4.80
C SER A 55 -16.12 -5.59 3.31
N ILE A 56 -14.95 -5.06 2.94
CA ILE A 56 -14.51 -4.86 1.55
C ILE A 56 -13.08 -5.39 1.41
N CYS A 57 -12.78 -6.04 0.29
CA CYS A 57 -11.48 -6.62 -0.04
C CYS A 57 -10.93 -6.00 -1.33
N PHE A 58 -9.63 -5.72 -1.39
CA PHE A 58 -8.96 -5.38 -2.63
C PHE A 58 -8.73 -6.65 -3.46
N SER A 59 -9.10 -6.64 -4.74
CA SER A 59 -8.82 -7.72 -5.69
C SER A 59 -7.80 -7.27 -6.71
N MET A 60 -6.66 -7.97 -6.80
CA MET A 60 -5.66 -7.71 -7.83
C MET A 60 -6.19 -8.10 -9.21
N ASN A 61 -6.87 -9.24 -9.31
CA ASN A 61 -7.44 -9.76 -10.54
C ASN A 61 -8.47 -8.80 -11.17
N GLN A 62 -9.37 -8.25 -10.36
CA GLN A 62 -10.40 -7.32 -10.84
C GLN A 62 -9.93 -5.85 -10.88
N LYS A 63 -8.74 -5.54 -10.35
CA LYS A 63 -8.22 -4.18 -10.15
C LYS A 63 -9.27 -3.25 -9.51
N ALA A 64 -9.94 -3.72 -8.46
CA ALA A 64 -11.01 -3.00 -7.78
C ALA A 64 -11.15 -3.43 -6.32
N PHE A 65 -11.88 -2.65 -5.52
CA PHE A 65 -12.33 -3.06 -4.19
C PHE A 65 -13.71 -3.71 -4.29
N VAL A 66 -13.82 -4.94 -3.79
CA VAL A 66 -14.99 -5.80 -3.89
C VAL A 66 -15.62 -5.99 -2.52
N SER A 67 -16.94 -5.86 -2.43
CA SER A 67 -17.69 -6.11 -1.21
C SER A 67 -17.69 -7.60 -0.86
N LEU A 68 -17.32 -7.95 0.38
CA LEU A 68 -17.34 -9.33 0.88
C LEU A 68 -18.66 -9.69 1.59
N THR A 69 -19.40 -8.69 2.05
CA THR A 69 -20.68 -8.87 2.72
C THR A 69 -21.81 -9.05 1.72
N ALA A 70 -22.84 -9.81 2.09
CA ALA A 70 -24.05 -9.98 1.27
C ALA A 70 -24.65 -8.63 0.83
N GLU A 71 -25.22 -8.60 -0.37
CA GLU A 71 -25.89 -7.43 -0.95
C GLU A 71 -26.85 -6.78 0.07
N GLY A 72 -26.72 -5.47 0.25
CA GLY A 72 -27.54 -4.67 1.17
C GLY A 72 -27.01 -4.48 2.60
N ALA A 73 -25.91 -5.14 2.99
CA ALA A 73 -25.25 -4.89 4.28
C ALA A 73 -24.50 -3.55 4.32
N ILE A 74 -24.06 -3.07 3.15
CA ILE A 74 -23.37 -1.79 2.95
C ILE A 74 -24.25 -0.97 1.99
N PRO A 75 -24.42 0.36 2.20
CA PRO A 75 -25.30 1.18 1.36
C PRO A 75 -24.81 1.40 -0.08
N PHE A 76 -23.64 0.85 -0.45
CA PHE A 76 -23.10 0.91 -1.81
C PHE A 76 -22.26 -0.35 -2.11
N ASN A 77 -22.09 -0.64 -3.39
CA ASN A 77 -21.18 -1.66 -3.89
C ASN A 77 -19.81 -1.03 -4.12
N ALA A 78 -18.75 -1.56 -3.49
CA ALA A 78 -17.43 -0.93 -3.58
C ALA A 78 -16.85 -0.96 -5.01
N GLU A 79 -17.22 -1.96 -5.80
CA GLU A 79 -16.79 -2.15 -7.18
C GLU A 79 -17.29 -1.02 -8.10
N GLU A 80 -18.52 -0.54 -7.90
CA GLU A 80 -19.13 0.58 -8.65
C GLU A 80 -18.48 1.95 -8.36
N PHE A 81 -17.47 2.00 -7.48
CA PHE A 81 -16.76 3.24 -7.14
C PHE A 81 -15.24 3.06 -7.19
N SER A 82 -14.71 1.88 -7.48
CA SER A 82 -13.28 1.63 -7.38
C SER A 82 -12.71 0.79 -8.50
N ASP A 83 -13.54 0.38 -9.47
CA ASP A 83 -13.02 -0.19 -10.70
C ASP A 83 -12.23 0.85 -11.50
N MET A 84 -11.50 0.36 -12.49
CA MET A 84 -10.64 1.23 -13.28
C MET A 84 -11.45 2.28 -14.09
N ASN A 85 -12.68 1.98 -14.49
CA ASN A 85 -13.49 2.91 -15.27
C ASN A 85 -13.95 4.10 -14.42
N GLU A 86 -14.40 3.85 -13.20
CA GLU A 86 -14.83 4.88 -12.25
C GLU A 86 -13.65 5.73 -11.79
N LEU A 87 -12.48 5.12 -11.58
CA LEU A 87 -11.27 5.88 -11.24
C LEU A 87 -10.77 6.72 -12.41
N ARG A 88 -10.91 6.26 -13.67
CA ARG A 88 -10.62 7.09 -14.86
C ARG A 88 -11.62 8.24 -14.97
N ALA A 89 -12.91 8.00 -14.75
CA ALA A 89 -13.93 9.05 -14.75
C ALA A 89 -13.66 10.09 -13.65
N LEU A 90 -13.23 9.65 -12.46
CA LEU A 90 -12.78 10.52 -11.39
C LEU A 90 -11.57 11.35 -11.83
N ALA A 91 -10.55 10.73 -12.43
CA ALA A 91 -9.35 11.40 -12.91
C ALA A 91 -9.66 12.42 -14.02
N GLU A 92 -10.60 12.15 -14.91
CA GLU A 92 -11.09 13.12 -15.91
C GLU A 92 -11.78 14.32 -15.25
N LEU A 93 -12.55 14.08 -14.18
CA LEU A 93 -13.34 15.10 -13.51
C LEU A 93 -12.50 16.04 -12.64
N ILE A 94 -11.57 15.48 -11.86
CA ILE A 94 -10.78 16.25 -10.88
C ILE A 94 -9.36 16.55 -11.36
N GLY A 95 -8.91 15.91 -12.45
CA GLY A 95 -7.62 16.13 -13.08
C GLY A 95 -6.40 15.85 -12.18
N PRO A 96 -5.18 16.17 -12.65
CA PRO A 96 -3.95 16.00 -11.87
C PRO A 96 -3.96 16.74 -10.52
N TYR A 97 -4.58 17.92 -10.44
CA TYR A 97 -4.65 18.69 -9.21
C TYR A 97 -5.52 18.02 -8.15
N GLY A 98 -6.71 17.55 -8.52
CA GLY A 98 -7.59 16.85 -7.59
C GLY A 98 -7.03 15.48 -7.21
N MET A 99 -6.41 14.76 -8.15
CA MET A 99 -5.75 13.49 -7.87
C MET A 99 -4.54 13.67 -6.95
N LYS A 100 -3.80 14.79 -7.08
CA LYS A 100 -2.75 15.17 -6.13
C LYS A 100 -3.31 15.43 -4.73
N LEU A 101 -4.42 16.17 -4.61
CA LEU A 101 -5.11 16.40 -3.33
C LEU A 101 -5.56 15.09 -2.67
N LEU A 102 -6.14 14.18 -3.45
CA LEU A 102 -6.51 12.85 -3.00
C LEU A 102 -5.26 12.12 -2.47
N ASN A 103 -4.19 12.07 -3.26
CA ASN A 103 -2.96 11.41 -2.89
C ASN A 103 -2.33 11.97 -1.60
N GLU A 104 -2.26 13.30 -1.46
CA GLU A 104 -1.76 13.96 -0.25
C GLU A 104 -2.58 13.58 0.99
N THR A 105 -3.91 13.51 0.86
CA THR A 105 -4.81 13.07 1.94
C THR A 105 -4.55 11.62 2.32
N LEU A 106 -4.41 10.71 1.34
CA LEU A 106 -4.07 9.31 1.59
C LEU A 106 -2.71 9.18 2.28
N MET A 107 -1.70 9.91 1.83
CA MET A 107 -0.36 9.89 2.42
C MET A 107 -0.34 10.43 3.85
N TRP A 108 -1.17 11.43 4.15
CA TRP A 108 -1.34 11.93 5.51
C TRP A 108 -1.88 10.85 6.46
N HIS A 109 -2.89 10.08 6.00
CA HIS A 109 -3.42 8.95 6.78
C HIS A 109 -2.37 7.85 6.99
N ILE A 110 -1.58 7.52 5.96
CA ILE A 110 -0.48 6.55 6.09
C ILE A 110 0.55 7.05 7.11
N ALA A 111 0.99 8.29 7.01
CA ALA A 111 1.97 8.86 7.93
C ALA A 111 1.46 8.78 9.38
N SER A 112 0.17 9.05 9.61
CA SER A 112 -0.46 8.90 10.93
C SER A 112 -0.41 7.46 11.44
N GLN A 113 -0.66 6.46 10.58
CA GLN A 113 -0.52 5.05 10.95
C GLN A 113 0.93 4.67 11.27
N VAL A 114 1.90 5.21 10.52
CA VAL A 114 3.33 4.97 10.78
C VAL A 114 3.78 5.57 12.11
N GLN A 115 3.26 6.73 12.50
CA GLN A 115 3.52 7.31 13.83
C GLN A 115 3.04 6.39 14.96
N GLU A 116 1.85 5.83 14.84
CA GLU A 116 1.33 4.88 15.81
C GLU A 116 2.16 3.59 15.83
N LEU A 117 2.61 3.10 14.66
CA LEU A 117 3.54 1.96 14.59
C LEU A 117 4.86 2.25 15.30
N LYS A 118 5.45 3.44 15.11
CA LYS A 118 6.69 3.85 15.81
C LYS A 118 6.52 3.79 17.34
N LYS A 119 5.37 4.22 17.88
CA LYS A 119 5.07 4.11 19.32
C LYS A 119 5.03 2.65 19.80
N LEU A 120 4.46 1.74 19.00
CA LEU A 120 4.43 0.31 19.32
C LEU A 120 5.83 -0.31 19.29
N VAL A 121 6.68 0.12 18.37
CA VAL A 121 8.10 -0.31 18.32
C VAL A 121 8.85 0.20 19.54
N ALA A 122 8.73 1.49 19.87
CA ALA A 122 9.40 2.08 21.03
C ALA A 122 9.00 1.36 22.33
N SER A 123 7.72 0.96 22.46
CA SER A 123 7.23 0.20 23.62
C SER A 123 7.80 -1.22 23.74
N ASN A 124 8.27 -1.81 22.64
CA ASN A 124 8.81 -3.18 22.59
C ASN A 124 10.32 -3.21 22.26
N LYS A 125 11.01 -2.07 22.39
CA LYS A 125 12.37 -1.86 21.88
C LYS A 125 13.37 -2.93 22.31
N ASP A 126 13.46 -3.21 23.61
CA ASP A 126 14.44 -4.16 24.15
C ASP A 126 14.20 -5.59 23.64
N VAL A 127 12.94 -5.99 23.54
CA VAL A 127 12.55 -7.31 23.01
C VAL A 127 12.89 -7.41 21.53
N LEU A 128 12.63 -6.34 20.75
CA LEU A 128 12.94 -6.30 19.32
C LEU A 128 14.44 -6.30 19.05
N VAL A 129 15.24 -5.61 19.87
CA VAL A 129 16.71 -5.66 19.79
C VAL A 129 17.22 -7.07 20.09
N ALA A 130 16.66 -7.74 21.10
CA ALA A 130 17.01 -9.11 21.42
C ALA A 130 16.63 -10.10 20.30
N LEU A 131 15.46 -9.92 19.66
CA LEU A 131 15.02 -10.72 18.51
C LEU A 131 15.93 -10.51 17.30
N ARG A 132 16.34 -9.27 17.03
CA ARG A 132 17.24 -8.93 15.92
C ARG A 132 18.64 -9.53 16.10
N THR A 133 19.16 -9.54 17.32
CA THR A 133 20.53 -10.02 17.62
C THR A 133 20.62 -11.54 17.78
N ASN A 134 19.52 -12.21 18.18
CA ASN A 134 19.49 -13.66 18.40
C ASN A 134 18.62 -14.41 17.38
N PHE A 135 18.55 -13.91 16.13
CA PHE A 135 17.72 -14.50 15.07
C PHE A 135 18.11 -15.95 14.73
N ASP A 136 19.38 -16.29 14.95
CA ASP A 136 20.01 -17.59 14.76
C ASP A 136 19.62 -18.63 15.83
N LYS A 137 19.07 -18.21 16.98
CA LYS A 137 18.73 -19.08 18.12
C LYS A 137 17.21 -19.29 18.23
N PRO A 138 16.67 -20.44 17.80
CA PRO A 138 15.22 -20.66 17.72
C PRO A 138 14.50 -20.60 19.07
N GLU A 139 15.12 -21.10 20.14
CA GLU A 139 14.51 -21.13 21.48
C GLU A 139 14.35 -19.73 22.05
N ILE A 140 15.41 -18.92 22.01
CA ILE A 140 15.38 -17.53 22.46
C ILE A 140 14.36 -16.73 21.65
N MET A 141 14.31 -16.94 20.33
CA MET A 141 13.32 -16.29 19.46
C MET A 141 11.87 -16.62 19.89
N LYS A 142 11.56 -17.88 20.19
CA LYS A 142 10.23 -18.28 20.66
C LYS A 142 9.89 -17.65 22.01
N GLU A 143 10.84 -17.56 22.93
CA GLU A 143 10.62 -16.93 24.24
C GLU A 143 10.43 -15.42 24.14
N GLN A 144 11.26 -14.73 23.35
CA GLN A 144 11.16 -13.28 23.17
C GLN A 144 9.90 -12.90 22.41
N PHE A 145 9.47 -13.72 21.44
CA PHE A 145 8.20 -13.49 20.74
C PHE A 145 7.00 -13.46 21.67
N LYS A 146 6.97 -14.33 22.70
CA LYS A 146 5.88 -14.34 23.70
C LYS A 146 5.82 -13.07 24.55
N LYS A 147 6.90 -12.28 24.61
CA LYS A 147 6.95 -11.01 25.35
C LYS A 147 6.48 -9.83 24.52
N LEU A 148 6.32 -9.98 23.20
CA LEU A 148 5.84 -8.90 22.34
C LEU A 148 4.38 -8.57 22.64
N LEU A 149 4.12 -7.28 22.83
CA LEU A 149 2.78 -6.75 23.07
C LEU A 149 2.23 -6.12 21.79
N TYR A 150 0.90 -6.16 21.62
CA TYR A 150 0.18 -5.49 20.52
C TYR A 150 0.55 -5.97 19.10
N VAL A 151 0.95 -7.24 18.95
CA VAL A 151 1.26 -7.85 17.65
C VAL A 151 0.12 -7.69 16.64
N ASP A 152 -1.13 -7.88 17.07
CA ASP A 152 -2.31 -7.77 16.19
C ASP A 152 -2.50 -6.34 15.69
N ASN A 153 -2.24 -5.35 16.55
CA ASN A 153 -2.33 -3.94 16.17
C ASN A 153 -1.27 -3.57 15.12
N VAL A 154 -0.06 -4.13 15.21
CA VAL A 154 0.99 -3.90 14.20
C VAL A 154 0.55 -4.46 12.84
N LEU A 155 0.07 -5.71 12.81
CA LEU A 155 -0.39 -6.36 11.58
C LEU A 155 -1.60 -5.64 10.98
N GLN A 156 -2.58 -5.25 11.82
CA GLN A 156 -3.75 -4.51 11.38
C GLN A 156 -3.38 -3.15 10.78
N ARG A 157 -2.51 -2.38 11.45
CA ARG A 157 -2.07 -1.07 10.94
C ARG A 157 -1.29 -1.19 9.65
N MET A 158 -0.39 -2.19 9.53
CA MET A 158 0.30 -2.46 8.27
C MET A 158 -0.64 -2.87 7.14
N THR A 159 -1.69 -3.62 7.45
CA THR A 159 -2.73 -3.99 6.48
C THR A 159 -3.50 -2.75 6.02
N ILE A 160 -3.89 -1.86 6.94
CA ILE A 160 -4.56 -0.58 6.61
C ILE A 160 -3.68 0.27 5.70
N ILE A 161 -2.39 0.42 6.03
CA ILE A 161 -1.43 1.15 5.18
C ILE A 161 -1.38 0.55 3.77
N GLY A 162 -1.31 -0.78 3.68
CA GLY A 162 -1.29 -1.51 2.41
C GLY A 162 -2.53 -1.23 1.57
N VAL A 163 -3.71 -1.33 2.19
CA VAL A 163 -4.99 -1.04 1.54
C VAL A 163 -5.02 0.37 0.95
N ILE A 164 -4.56 1.37 1.70
CA ILE A 164 -4.52 2.77 1.24
C ILE A 164 -3.55 2.91 0.05
N LEU A 165 -2.40 2.23 0.08
CA LEU A 165 -1.44 2.24 -1.02
C LEU A 165 -1.97 1.54 -2.27
N CYS A 166 -2.66 0.40 -2.14
CA CYS A 166 -3.28 -0.28 -3.28
C CYS A 166 -4.37 0.60 -3.92
N PHE A 167 -5.20 1.28 -3.12
CA PHE A 167 -6.17 2.25 -3.65
C PHE A 167 -5.49 3.41 -4.38
N ARG A 168 -4.42 3.95 -3.80
CA ARG A 168 -3.62 4.98 -4.47
C ARG A 168 -3.08 4.47 -5.80
N GLN A 169 -2.53 3.25 -5.85
CA GLN A 169 -1.96 2.70 -7.07
C GLN A 169 -3.01 2.64 -8.19
N LEU A 170 -4.22 2.15 -7.90
CA LEU A 170 -5.32 2.19 -8.86
C LEU A 170 -5.65 3.61 -9.32
N ALA A 171 -5.70 4.56 -8.39
CA ALA A 171 -5.98 5.97 -8.71
C ALA A 171 -4.89 6.59 -9.61
N GLN A 172 -3.62 6.25 -9.37
CA GLN A 172 -2.50 6.73 -10.18
C GLN A 172 -2.46 6.06 -11.57
N GLU A 173 -2.72 4.75 -11.64
CA GLU A 173 -2.88 4.03 -12.92
C GLU A 173 -3.99 4.66 -13.77
N ALA A 174 -5.15 4.94 -13.16
CA ALA A 174 -6.26 5.61 -13.84
C ALA A 174 -5.90 7.03 -14.31
N LEU A 175 -5.12 7.77 -13.51
CA LEU A 175 -4.63 9.09 -13.91
C LEU A 175 -3.70 9.01 -15.12
N VAL A 176 -2.77 8.06 -15.14
CA VAL A 176 -1.84 7.86 -16.27
C VAL A 176 -2.61 7.59 -17.55
N ASP A 177 -3.60 6.69 -17.52
CA ASP A 177 -4.43 6.37 -18.69
C ASP A 177 -5.12 7.62 -19.25
N VAL A 178 -5.70 8.46 -18.39
CA VAL A 178 -6.35 9.71 -18.80
C VAL A 178 -5.35 10.71 -19.37
N LEU A 179 -4.16 10.82 -18.78
CA LEU A 179 -3.12 11.75 -19.25
C LEU A 179 -2.48 11.30 -20.55
N GLU A 180 -2.38 10.00 -20.80
CA GLU A 180 -1.89 9.45 -22.06
C GLU A 180 -2.81 9.85 -23.22
N GLU A 181 -4.13 9.84 -23.00
CA GLU A 181 -5.10 10.31 -24.02
C GLU A 181 -5.14 11.83 -24.16
N ARG A 182 -5.10 12.57 -23.04
CA ARG A 182 -5.31 14.03 -23.04
C ARG A 182 -4.05 14.84 -23.35
N ILE A 183 -2.88 14.40 -22.88
CA ILE A 183 -1.60 15.13 -22.98
C ILE A 183 -0.40 14.22 -23.33
N PRO A 184 -0.46 13.40 -24.39
CA PRO A 184 0.55 12.38 -24.70
C PRO A 184 1.98 12.92 -24.86
N PHE A 185 2.13 14.12 -25.44
CA PHE A 185 3.44 14.74 -25.65
C PHE A 185 4.11 15.12 -24.32
N LEU A 186 3.34 15.61 -23.34
CA LEU A 186 3.89 15.95 -22.03
C LEU A 186 4.24 14.68 -21.26
N LEU A 187 3.36 13.68 -21.26
CA LEU A 187 3.60 12.42 -20.57
C LEU A 187 4.84 11.70 -21.11
N THR A 188 4.98 11.61 -22.43
CA THR A 188 6.18 11.01 -23.07
C THR A 188 7.46 11.77 -22.69
N SER A 189 7.39 13.11 -22.62
CA SER A 189 8.54 13.93 -22.22
C SER A 189 8.94 13.67 -20.76
N ILE A 190 7.95 13.53 -19.87
CA ILE A 190 8.16 13.19 -18.46
C ILE A 190 8.77 11.79 -18.34
N LEU A 191 8.25 10.81 -19.09
CA LEU A 191 8.77 9.44 -19.12
C LEU A 191 10.23 9.38 -19.58
N ASP A 192 10.55 10.05 -20.69
CA ASP A 192 11.92 10.12 -21.21
C ASP A 192 12.88 10.75 -20.19
N PHE A 193 12.43 11.82 -19.54
CA PHE A 193 13.20 12.47 -18.49
C PHE A 193 13.42 11.53 -17.29
N CYS A 194 12.41 10.78 -16.86
CA CYS A 194 12.55 9.83 -15.75
C CYS A 194 13.54 8.70 -16.06
N GLN A 195 13.63 8.24 -17.31
CA GLN A 195 14.48 7.11 -17.71
C GLN A 195 15.96 7.48 -17.87
N HIS A 196 16.25 8.68 -18.38
CA HIS A 196 17.60 9.08 -18.78
C HIS A 196 18.32 10.00 -17.79
N MET A 197 17.81 10.11 -16.56
CA MET A 197 18.34 11.04 -15.57
C MET A 197 19.75 10.68 -15.07
N PRO A 198 20.69 11.65 -15.02
CA PRO A 198 21.94 11.50 -14.30
C PRO A 198 21.67 11.48 -12.78
N ALA A 199 22.59 10.88 -12.01
CA ALA A 199 22.51 10.67 -10.57
C ALA A 199 22.57 11.95 -9.69
N GLY A 200 21.78 12.97 -10.03
CA GLY A 200 21.59 14.22 -9.28
C GLY A 200 20.31 14.24 -8.43
N ASP A 201 19.78 15.43 -8.13
CA ASP A 201 18.58 15.66 -7.30
C ASP A 201 17.33 14.97 -7.86
N THR A 202 17.17 13.70 -7.50
CA THR A 202 16.12 12.80 -7.98
C THR A 202 14.74 13.20 -7.42
N SER A 203 14.70 13.97 -6.34
CA SER A 203 13.45 14.34 -5.64
C SER A 203 12.46 15.11 -6.50
N VAL A 204 12.94 16.11 -7.26
CA VAL A 204 12.05 16.98 -8.08
C VAL A 204 11.45 16.18 -9.23
N VAL A 205 12.24 15.28 -9.81
CA VAL A 205 11.78 14.43 -10.92
C VAL A 205 10.81 13.36 -10.43
N SER A 206 11.08 12.75 -9.28
CA SER A 206 10.14 11.85 -8.64
C SER A 206 8.82 12.56 -8.31
N GLU A 207 8.85 13.83 -7.89
CA GLU A 207 7.64 14.61 -7.61
C GLU A 207 6.85 14.88 -8.90
N MET A 208 7.53 15.28 -9.98
CA MET A 208 6.92 15.46 -11.29
C MET A 208 6.31 14.16 -11.84
N ALA A 209 7.04 13.05 -11.72
CA ALA A 209 6.59 11.72 -12.14
C ALA A 209 5.35 11.28 -11.35
N SER A 210 5.38 11.43 -10.02
CA SER A 210 4.25 11.13 -9.13
C SER A 210 3.02 12.00 -9.43
N ALA A 211 3.22 13.28 -9.79
CA ALA A 211 2.13 14.17 -10.19
C ALA A 211 1.49 13.79 -11.54
N ALA A 212 2.23 13.09 -12.41
CA ALA A 212 1.73 12.50 -13.64
C ALA A 212 1.20 11.07 -13.46
N GLY A 213 1.18 10.56 -12.23
CA GLY A 213 0.76 9.20 -11.88
C GLY A 213 1.76 8.08 -12.19
N LEU A 214 2.98 8.42 -12.57
CA LEU A 214 4.02 7.45 -12.83
C LEU A 214 4.55 6.84 -11.52
N THR A 215 4.82 5.53 -11.54
CA THR A 215 5.35 4.79 -10.40
C THR A 215 6.80 5.16 -10.13
N CYS A 216 7.09 5.55 -8.88
CA CYS A 216 8.44 5.85 -8.41
C CYS A 216 8.95 4.74 -7.48
N LYS A 217 10.25 4.44 -7.53
CA LYS A 217 10.88 3.45 -6.61
C LYS A 217 10.71 3.83 -5.14
N VAL A 218 10.82 5.13 -4.85
CA VAL A 218 10.54 5.72 -3.54
C VAL A 218 9.59 6.87 -3.78
N ASP A 219 8.47 6.83 -3.09
CA ASP A 219 7.44 7.83 -3.23
C ASP A 219 7.81 9.15 -2.50
N PRO A 220 7.96 10.26 -3.24
CA PRO A 220 8.35 11.55 -2.67
C PRO A 220 7.27 12.14 -1.77
N THR A 221 5.98 11.90 -2.07
CA THR A 221 4.86 12.44 -1.28
C THR A 221 4.82 11.76 0.08
N LEU A 222 4.95 10.43 0.12
CA LEU A 222 5.07 9.68 1.36
C LEU A 222 6.30 10.10 2.16
N ALA A 223 7.48 10.21 1.54
CA ALA A 223 8.70 10.61 2.22
C ALA A 223 8.56 12.01 2.88
N THR A 224 7.94 12.94 2.16
CA THR A 224 7.66 14.30 2.66
C THR A 224 6.68 14.28 3.83
N GLN A 225 5.57 13.53 3.73
CA GLN A 225 4.58 13.44 4.81
C GLN A 225 5.16 12.78 6.07
N LEU A 226 5.97 11.72 5.91
CA LEU A 226 6.65 11.06 7.02
C LEU A 226 7.67 11.97 7.71
N LYS A 227 8.37 12.82 6.95
CA LYS A 227 9.31 13.81 7.48
C LYS A 227 8.60 14.95 8.22
N ASN A 228 7.42 15.36 7.76
CA ASN A 228 6.63 16.42 8.40
C ASN A 228 6.01 15.98 9.73
N GLN A 229 5.64 14.70 9.85
CA GLN A 229 5.08 14.16 11.09
C GLN A 229 6.16 13.68 12.07
N LYS A 230 7.37 14.26 12.09
CA LYS A 230 8.43 13.83 13.02
C LYS A 230 7.92 13.79 14.46
N SER A 231 8.07 12.64 15.09
CA SER A 231 7.73 12.45 16.49
C SER A 231 8.75 13.23 17.33
N GLU A 232 8.33 13.87 18.43
CA GLU A 232 9.21 14.59 19.39
C GLU A 232 10.21 13.68 20.13
N VAL A 233 10.36 12.43 19.70
CA VAL A 233 11.17 11.42 20.37
C VAL A 233 12.62 11.57 19.89
N GLU A 234 13.54 11.93 20.79
CA GLU A 234 15.01 11.94 20.59
C GLU A 234 15.58 10.51 20.43
N GLU A 235 14.85 9.60 19.79
CA GLU A 235 15.33 8.27 19.48
C GLU A 235 15.94 8.22 18.08
N ASP A 236 16.92 7.32 17.91
CA ASP A 236 17.52 7.02 16.63
C ASP A 236 16.42 6.52 15.64
N GLU A 237 15.99 7.42 14.75
CA GLU A 237 14.92 7.16 13.76
C GLU A 237 15.26 5.94 12.88
N HIS A 238 16.55 5.72 12.60
CA HIS A 238 17.01 4.59 11.81
C HIS A 238 16.88 3.28 12.60
N LEU A 239 17.25 3.28 13.89
CA LEU A 239 17.04 2.11 14.75
C LEU A 239 15.54 1.76 14.85
N LEU A 240 14.67 2.76 15.04
CA LEU A 240 13.22 2.52 15.08
C LEU A 240 12.69 1.90 13.77
N ALA A 241 13.17 2.37 12.61
CA ALA A 241 12.80 1.79 11.32
C ALA A 241 13.29 0.33 11.20
N CYS A 242 14.52 0.02 11.62
CA CYS A 242 15.03 -1.34 11.66
C CYS A 242 14.23 -2.25 12.60
N LEU A 243 13.84 -1.75 13.78
CA LEU A 243 13.07 -2.53 14.74
C LEU A 243 11.62 -2.73 14.27
N LEU A 244 11.03 -1.76 13.56
CA LEU A 244 9.71 -1.92 12.91
C LEU A 244 9.72 -3.09 11.92
N MET A 245 10.77 -3.14 11.10
CA MET A 245 11.00 -4.23 10.14
C MET A 245 11.07 -5.59 10.82
N VAL A 246 11.86 -5.72 11.89
CA VAL A 246 11.93 -6.95 12.69
C VAL A 246 10.57 -7.30 13.28
N PHE A 247 9.85 -6.31 13.83
CA PHE A 247 8.54 -6.53 14.44
C PHE A 247 7.55 -7.10 13.43
N ILE A 248 7.48 -6.53 12.23
CA ILE A 248 6.59 -7.02 11.18
C ILE A 248 7.00 -8.43 10.74
N ALA A 249 8.29 -8.66 10.48
CA ALA A 249 8.80 -9.95 10.00
C ALA A 249 8.47 -11.12 10.95
N VAL A 250 8.67 -10.94 12.26
CA VAL A 250 8.36 -11.99 13.25
C VAL A 250 6.87 -12.14 13.51
N SER A 251 6.05 -11.14 13.15
CA SER A 251 4.61 -11.15 13.39
C SER A 251 3.82 -11.84 12.27
N ILE A 252 4.35 -11.90 11.05
CA ILE A 252 3.68 -12.53 9.88
C ILE A 252 3.14 -13.95 10.17
N PRO A 253 3.88 -14.87 10.83
CA PRO A 253 3.36 -16.21 11.13
C PRO A 253 2.07 -16.22 11.95
N LYS A 254 1.80 -15.18 12.74
CA LYS A 254 0.56 -15.07 13.53
C LYS A 254 -0.68 -14.98 12.62
N LEU A 255 -0.53 -14.45 11.41
CA LEU A 255 -1.61 -14.35 10.41
C LEU A 255 -2.18 -15.72 10.02
N ALA A 256 -1.39 -16.79 10.10
CA ALA A 256 -1.82 -18.14 9.73
C ALA A 256 -2.89 -18.73 10.67
N ARG A 257 -3.01 -18.15 11.88
CA ARG A 257 -4.02 -18.53 12.89
C ARG A 257 -5.39 -17.89 12.62
N ASN A 258 -5.44 -16.86 11.79
CA ASN A 258 -6.67 -16.11 11.54
C ASN A 258 -7.48 -16.80 10.43
N ASP A 259 -8.74 -17.11 10.72
CA ASP A 259 -9.67 -17.80 9.81
C ASP A 259 -9.96 -17.00 8.52
N VAL A 260 -9.79 -15.68 8.57
CA VAL A 260 -10.05 -14.78 7.42
C VAL A 260 -8.80 -14.60 6.53
N SER A 261 -7.65 -15.17 6.92
CA SER A 261 -6.40 -15.15 6.14
C SER A 261 -6.39 -16.14 4.97
N PHE A 262 -7.56 -16.63 4.55
CA PHE A 262 -7.67 -17.49 3.39
C PHE A 262 -7.45 -16.70 2.10
N TYR A 263 -6.57 -17.20 1.23
CA TYR A 263 -6.33 -16.65 -0.09
C TYR A 263 -7.38 -17.17 -1.07
N LYS A 264 -8.14 -16.25 -1.67
CA LYS A 264 -9.11 -16.53 -2.73
C LYS A 264 -8.45 -16.27 -4.07
N ALA A 265 -8.29 -17.30 -4.89
CA ALA A 265 -7.71 -17.18 -6.22
C ALA A 265 -8.62 -16.38 -7.17
N SER A 266 -9.95 -16.44 -7.01
CA SER A 266 -10.88 -15.59 -7.77
C SER A 266 -10.59 -14.08 -7.61
N LEU A 267 -10.15 -13.67 -6.42
CA LEU A 267 -9.79 -12.29 -6.11
C LEU A 267 -8.29 -12.00 -6.28
N GLU A 268 -7.46 -13.03 -6.46
CA GLU A 268 -6.01 -12.99 -6.31
C GLU A 268 -5.55 -12.29 -5.03
N GLY A 269 -6.24 -12.56 -3.91
CA GLY A 269 -6.00 -11.87 -2.65
C GLY A 269 -6.58 -12.57 -1.44
N HIS A 270 -6.24 -12.08 -0.25
CA HIS A 270 -6.75 -12.60 1.02
C HIS A 270 -8.00 -11.82 1.45
N ALA A 271 -8.98 -12.49 2.04
CA ALA A 271 -10.24 -11.85 2.45
C ALA A 271 -10.06 -10.75 3.51
N ASN A 272 -8.99 -10.80 4.30
CA ASN A 272 -8.64 -9.77 5.29
C ASN A 272 -7.62 -8.73 4.77
N ASN A 273 -7.36 -8.68 3.47
CA ASN A 273 -6.44 -7.72 2.82
C ASN A 273 -4.95 -7.87 3.18
N ILE A 274 -4.51 -8.99 3.77
CA ILE A 274 -3.09 -9.12 4.15
C ILE A 274 -2.15 -9.12 2.93
N HIS A 275 -2.61 -9.49 1.72
CA HIS A 275 -1.84 -9.32 0.49
C HIS A 275 -1.39 -7.86 0.27
N CYS A 276 -2.19 -6.90 0.70
CA CYS A 276 -1.86 -5.47 0.57
C CYS A 276 -0.65 -5.09 1.45
N MET A 277 -0.29 -5.88 2.46
CA MET A 277 0.92 -5.65 3.26
C MET A 277 2.19 -5.69 2.41
N ALA A 278 2.19 -6.40 1.27
CA ALA A 278 3.31 -6.39 0.33
C ALA A 278 3.64 -4.97 -0.15
N SER A 279 2.63 -4.24 -0.62
CA SER A 279 2.76 -2.84 -1.02
C SER A 279 3.17 -1.95 0.16
N ALA A 280 2.61 -2.19 1.35
CA ALA A 280 2.97 -1.45 2.57
C ALA A 280 4.44 -1.60 2.96
N ILE A 281 4.93 -2.83 3.03
CA ILE A 281 6.31 -3.16 3.43
C ILE A 281 7.31 -2.47 2.50
N ASN A 282 7.12 -2.59 1.19
CA ASN A 282 8.02 -2.01 0.20
C ASN A 282 8.03 -0.47 0.23
N ASN A 283 6.86 0.16 0.24
CA ASN A 283 6.76 1.63 0.19
C ASN A 283 7.17 2.28 1.51
N ILE A 284 6.76 1.72 2.67
CA ILE A 284 7.12 2.29 3.97
C ILE A 284 8.61 2.17 4.24
N PHE A 285 9.22 1.00 4.01
CA PHE A 285 10.66 0.85 4.23
C PHE A 285 11.48 1.62 3.20
N GLY A 286 11.05 1.65 1.93
CA GLY A 286 11.64 2.51 0.92
C GLY A 286 11.66 3.98 1.36
N ALA A 287 10.54 4.51 1.88
CA ALA A 287 10.46 5.89 2.35
C ALA A 287 11.25 6.13 3.64
N LEU A 288 11.10 5.29 4.67
CA LEU A 288 11.76 5.46 5.97
C LEU A 288 13.29 5.43 5.85
N PHE A 289 13.85 4.43 5.15
CA PHE A 289 15.29 4.31 5.00
C PHE A 289 15.88 5.38 4.07
N THR A 290 15.10 5.87 3.10
CA THR A 290 15.49 7.06 2.32
C THR A 290 15.59 8.30 3.20
N ILE A 291 14.64 8.52 4.11
CA ILE A 291 14.66 9.66 5.04
C ILE A 291 15.86 9.59 5.99
N CYS A 292 16.24 8.39 6.43
CA CYS A 292 17.41 8.19 7.30
C CYS A 292 18.75 8.45 6.59
N GLY A 293 18.80 8.42 5.26
CA GLY A 293 19.97 8.81 4.47
C GLY A 293 21.18 7.87 4.57
N GLN A 294 21.01 6.64 5.07
CA GLN A 294 22.11 5.67 5.22
C GLN A 294 22.35 4.83 3.95
N GLY A 295 21.42 4.85 2.98
CA GLY A 295 21.59 4.19 1.68
C GLY A 295 21.56 2.66 1.74
N ASP A 296 21.00 2.08 2.80
CA ASP A 296 21.05 0.65 3.10
C ASP A 296 19.72 -0.09 2.85
N ILE A 297 18.81 0.51 2.07
CA ILE A 297 17.45 0.00 1.82
C ILE A 297 17.49 -1.47 1.38
N GLU A 298 18.34 -1.82 0.42
CA GLU A 298 18.44 -3.18 -0.12
C GLU A 298 18.91 -4.18 0.95
N ASP A 299 19.89 -3.79 1.78
CA ASP A 299 20.39 -4.63 2.89
C ASP A 299 19.34 -4.81 3.98
N ARG A 300 18.56 -3.76 4.28
CA ARG A 300 17.44 -3.86 5.23
C ARG A 300 16.35 -4.77 4.70
N MET A 301 15.96 -4.61 3.43
CA MET A 301 14.95 -5.46 2.79
C MET A 301 15.40 -6.93 2.73
N LYS A 302 16.69 -7.20 2.48
CA LYS A 302 17.29 -8.55 2.58
C LYS A 302 17.18 -9.12 3.99
N GLU A 303 17.50 -8.32 5.02
CA GLU A 303 17.36 -8.73 6.44
C GLU A 303 15.89 -9.05 6.77
N PHE A 304 14.96 -8.20 6.33
CA PHE A 304 13.52 -8.44 6.48
C PHE A 304 13.10 -9.78 5.89
N LEU A 305 13.49 -10.05 4.63
CA LEU A 305 13.10 -11.26 3.93
C LEU A 305 13.66 -12.50 4.60
N ALA A 306 14.92 -12.46 5.06
CA ALA A 306 15.54 -13.57 5.78
C ALA A 306 14.82 -13.87 7.11
N LEU A 307 14.46 -12.82 7.87
CA LEU A 307 13.74 -12.96 9.13
C LEU A 307 12.31 -13.49 8.93
N ALA A 308 11.59 -12.96 7.94
CA ALA A 308 10.23 -13.38 7.62
C ALA A 308 10.20 -14.84 7.13
N SER A 309 11.12 -15.21 6.24
CA SER A 309 11.27 -16.57 5.71
C SER A 309 11.62 -17.56 6.82
N SER A 310 12.60 -17.24 7.68
CA SER A 310 12.96 -18.06 8.84
C SER A 310 11.77 -18.26 9.79
N SER A 311 10.99 -17.20 10.04
CA SER A 311 9.82 -17.25 10.92
C SER A 311 8.69 -18.12 10.33
N LEU A 312 8.49 -18.08 9.01
CA LEU A 312 7.49 -18.89 8.30
C LEU A 312 7.88 -20.35 8.11
N LEU A 313 9.17 -20.64 7.90
CA LEU A 313 9.68 -22.02 7.85
C LEU A 313 9.54 -22.72 9.20
N ARG A 314 9.75 -21.99 10.30
CA ARG A 314 9.52 -22.50 11.66
C ARG A 314 8.06 -22.86 11.90
N LEU A 315 7.12 -22.04 11.41
CA LEU A 315 5.69 -22.37 11.43
C LEU A 315 5.38 -23.67 10.66
N GLY A 316 6.11 -23.93 9.56
CA GLY A 316 5.96 -25.16 8.77
C GLY A 316 6.33 -26.45 9.51
N GLN A 317 7.15 -26.35 10.55
CA GLN A 317 7.57 -27.46 11.41
C GLN A 317 6.60 -27.70 12.59
N GLU A 318 5.66 -26.80 12.84
CA GLU A 318 4.69 -26.95 13.92
C GLU A 318 3.61 -27.99 13.54
N ALA A 319 3.37 -28.94 14.46
CA ALA A 319 2.38 -30.00 14.25
C ALA A 319 0.94 -29.58 14.61
N ASP A 320 0.78 -28.41 15.20
CA ASP A 320 -0.51 -27.90 15.66
C ASP A 320 -1.36 -27.42 14.47
N LYS A 321 -2.47 -28.11 14.23
CA LYS A 321 -3.38 -27.85 13.12
C LYS A 321 -4.14 -26.53 13.27
N GLU A 322 -4.34 -26.03 14.48
CA GLU A 322 -4.98 -24.72 14.69
C GLU A 322 -4.03 -23.57 14.32
N ILE A 323 -2.75 -23.73 14.64
CA ILE A 323 -1.73 -22.71 14.36
C ILE A 323 -1.34 -22.69 12.87
N THR A 324 -1.46 -23.84 12.20
CA THR A 324 -1.07 -24.02 10.79
C THR A 324 -2.22 -23.96 9.79
N LYS A 325 -3.43 -23.59 10.23
CA LYS A 325 -4.68 -23.67 9.46
C LYS A 325 -4.59 -23.00 8.07
N HIS A 326 -4.09 -21.77 8.00
CA HIS A 326 -3.94 -21.03 6.74
C HIS A 326 -2.47 -20.75 6.38
N ARG A 327 -1.56 -21.64 6.78
CA ARG A 327 -0.11 -21.45 6.54
C ARG A 327 0.23 -21.25 5.06
N GLU A 328 -0.45 -22.00 4.18
CA GLU A 328 -0.19 -21.98 2.74
C GLU A 328 -0.56 -20.62 2.16
N SER A 329 -1.69 -20.06 2.57
CA SER A 329 -2.09 -18.70 2.17
C SER A 329 -1.10 -17.64 2.65
N VAL A 330 -0.52 -17.79 3.84
CA VAL A 330 0.48 -16.83 4.36
C VAL A 330 1.84 -16.96 3.66
N TYR A 331 2.22 -18.15 3.16
CA TYR A 331 3.44 -18.30 2.35
C TYR A 331 3.40 -17.49 1.07
N LEU A 332 2.22 -17.33 0.47
CA LEU A 332 2.03 -16.49 -0.73
C LEU A 332 2.38 -15.02 -0.46
N LEU A 333 2.29 -14.56 0.79
CA LEU A 333 2.66 -13.18 1.14
C LEU A 333 4.14 -12.89 0.86
N LEU A 334 5.04 -13.86 1.04
CA LEU A 334 6.46 -13.69 0.70
C LEU A 334 6.65 -13.49 -0.80
N ASP A 335 5.94 -14.27 -1.62
CA ASP A 335 5.97 -14.13 -3.07
C ASP A 335 5.49 -12.74 -3.49
N LEU A 336 4.34 -12.30 -2.95
CA LEU A 336 3.78 -10.97 -3.21
C LEU A 336 4.71 -9.84 -2.76
N ILE A 337 5.35 -9.96 -1.59
CA ILE A 337 6.33 -8.96 -1.12
C ILE A 337 7.48 -8.82 -2.10
N VAL A 338 8.00 -9.93 -2.62
CA VAL A 338 9.14 -9.94 -3.55
C VAL A 338 8.73 -9.46 -4.94
N GLN A 339 7.56 -9.85 -5.45
CA GLN A 339 7.04 -9.37 -6.73
C GLN A 339 6.80 -7.84 -6.74
N GLU A 340 6.28 -7.30 -5.64
CA GLU A 340 6.04 -5.86 -5.48
C GLU A 340 7.33 -5.05 -5.23
N SER A 341 8.44 -5.71 -4.86
CA SER A 341 9.64 -4.99 -4.43
C SER A 341 10.58 -4.69 -5.59
N PRO A 342 11.00 -3.43 -5.79
CA PRO A 342 12.10 -3.12 -6.70
C PRO A 342 13.48 -3.45 -6.10
N PHE A 343 13.54 -3.86 -4.82
CA PHE A 343 14.78 -4.10 -4.07
C PHE A 343 15.06 -5.59 -3.81
N LEU A 344 14.06 -6.45 -3.95
CA LEU A 344 14.17 -7.89 -3.72
C LEU A 344 14.10 -8.63 -5.05
N THR A 345 14.79 -9.77 -5.13
CA THR A 345 14.78 -10.63 -6.32
C THR A 345 14.28 -12.02 -5.98
N MET A 346 13.76 -12.73 -6.99
CA MET A 346 13.33 -14.11 -6.83
C MET A 346 14.49 -15.05 -6.49
N ASP A 347 15.70 -14.78 -6.97
CA ASP A 347 16.90 -15.54 -6.61
C ASP A 347 17.21 -15.46 -5.10
N LEU A 348 17.03 -14.26 -4.52
CA LEU A 348 17.19 -14.06 -3.09
C LEU A 348 16.09 -14.79 -2.31
N LEU A 349 14.84 -14.75 -2.79
CA LEU A 349 13.75 -15.51 -2.19
C LEU A 349 14.07 -17.01 -2.17
N GLU A 350 14.49 -17.59 -3.29
CA GLU A 350 14.83 -19.02 -3.38
C GLU A 350 15.94 -19.41 -2.38
N SER A 351 16.91 -18.52 -2.15
CA SER A 351 18.00 -18.78 -1.21
C SER A 351 17.56 -18.89 0.26
N CYS A 352 16.44 -18.28 0.63
CA CYS A 352 15.94 -18.24 2.02
C CYS A 352 14.59 -18.95 2.22
N PHE A 353 13.82 -19.15 1.15
CA PHE A 353 12.52 -19.80 1.14
C PHE A 353 12.31 -20.55 -0.19
N PRO A 354 12.35 -21.90 -0.21
CA PRO A 354 12.24 -22.66 -1.46
C PRO A 354 10.92 -22.43 -2.19
N TYR A 355 10.97 -22.07 -3.47
CA TYR A 355 9.81 -21.79 -4.31
C TYR A 355 8.88 -22.99 -4.45
N ALA A 356 9.39 -24.21 -4.26
CA ALA A 356 8.56 -25.42 -4.21
C ALA A 356 7.44 -25.33 -3.14
N LEU A 357 7.70 -24.66 -2.01
CA LEU A 357 6.69 -24.43 -0.96
C LEU A 357 5.61 -23.46 -1.44
N ILE A 358 6.01 -22.38 -2.11
CA ILE A 358 5.11 -21.36 -2.67
C ILE A 358 4.23 -21.99 -3.76
N ARG A 359 4.84 -22.74 -4.68
CA ARG A 359 4.11 -23.45 -5.75
C ARG A 359 3.08 -24.42 -5.19
N ASN A 360 3.45 -25.20 -4.17
CA ASN A 360 2.52 -26.12 -3.53
C ASN A 360 1.39 -25.38 -2.80
N ALA A 361 1.71 -24.23 -2.18
CA ALA A 361 0.71 -23.37 -1.56
C ALA A 361 -0.29 -22.82 -2.58
N TYR A 362 0.18 -22.31 -3.74
CA TYR A 362 -0.70 -21.89 -4.83
C TYR A 362 -1.60 -23.03 -5.30
N HIS A 363 -1.05 -24.22 -5.55
CA HIS A 363 -1.84 -25.37 -5.95
C HIS A 363 -2.91 -25.74 -4.90
N ALA A 364 -2.59 -25.65 -3.61
CA ALA A 364 -3.52 -25.99 -2.55
C ALA A 364 -4.67 -24.97 -2.42
N VAL A 365 -4.39 -23.67 -2.48
CA VAL A 365 -5.44 -22.64 -2.38
C VAL A 365 -6.37 -22.66 -3.60
N TYR A 366 -5.81 -22.81 -4.81
CA TYR A 366 -6.61 -22.92 -6.03
C TYR A 366 -7.49 -24.18 -6.02
N LYS A 367 -6.96 -25.31 -5.54
CA LYS A 367 -7.75 -26.55 -5.44
C LYS A 367 -8.85 -26.45 -4.38
N GLN A 368 -8.57 -25.81 -3.24
CA GLN A 368 -9.57 -25.63 -2.18
C GLN A 368 -10.72 -24.73 -2.63
N GLU A 369 -10.45 -23.65 -3.37
CA GLU A 369 -11.50 -22.79 -3.91
C GLU A 369 -12.36 -23.50 -4.97
N ASN A 370 -11.74 -24.23 -5.89
CA ASN A 370 -12.44 -25.06 -6.88
C ASN A 370 -13.27 -26.20 -6.28
N SER A 371 -13.04 -26.55 -5.00
CA SER A 371 -13.83 -27.54 -4.28
C SER A 371 -14.98 -26.90 -3.47
N GLN A 372 -14.96 -25.58 -3.29
CA GLN A 372 -15.98 -24.79 -2.57
C GLN A 372 -16.95 -24.09 -3.52
N THR A 373 -16.58 -23.92 -4.79
CA THR A 373 -17.47 -23.58 -5.91
C THR A 373 -18.12 -24.83 -6.47
#